data_AF-A0A7W8ZCG3-F1
#
_entry.id   AF-A0A7W8ZCG3-F1
#
_cell.length_a   1.000
_cell.length_b   1.000
_cell.length_c   1.000
_cell.angle_alpha   90.00
_cell.angle_beta   90.00
_cell.angle_gamma   90.00
#
_symmetry.space_group_name_H-M   'P 1'
#
loop_
_entity.id
_entity.type
_entity.pdbx_description
1 polymer ?
#
loop_
_entity_poly.entity_id
_entity_poly.type
_entity_poly.pdbx_seq_one_letter_code
_entity_poly.pdbx_strand_id
1 'polypeptide(L)'
;MPISHSPQATVMPPARAADPGAPARVPRPSSAGAADALPALRPRTAPDALAGFTIGVTADRGGEELAALLERRGARVVRAPAIRLVPLPDDAPLLAATLACLDAPVHDVVVTTGAGFRGWMAAADGWGLGAELTARLSQARLLCRGPKSRGAVRAAGLAEHRSPPADFLEDIERYLLDQDLRGRRVVLQPPGEPLAGLAAALRAAGATVIEAPVYRWTPSRDPSPLHRLIVRTIAGSIDAIAFTSAPAVRATLDAARAGHLEEPLLTALAGSAVAACVGPVTAAPLRARGVPVVQPGTSRLGALAHALAGHLPEHGVTRLTAGAHRLEIRGHAVAVDGELQPLPPAPMAVLKRLAERPGHVVSRAELRVVLPGGPERDSAEHAVEMAVTRLRRALGRAGIVETVVKRGYRLACDRRTAAAVRTARPKEN
;
A
#
# COMPACT_ATOMS: atom_id res chain seq x y z
N MET A 1 26.69 -75.99 36.16
CA MET A 1 27.93 -76.59 35.61
C MET A 1 27.88 -78.09 35.84
N PRO A 2 28.52 -78.97 35.04
CA PRO A 2 29.32 -78.75 33.81
C PRO A 2 28.48 -79.00 32.51
N ILE A 3 28.79 -78.63 31.25
CA ILE A 3 30.01 -78.47 30.38
C ILE A 3 30.30 -79.70 29.48
N SER A 4 30.61 -79.43 28.19
CA SER A 4 31.23 -80.29 27.13
C SER A 4 30.37 -81.36 26.44
N HIS A 5 30.57 -81.74 25.16
CA HIS A 5 31.16 -81.20 23.90
C HIS A 5 31.16 -82.41 22.92
N SER A 6 30.53 -82.35 21.73
CA SER A 6 31.15 -82.12 20.39
C SER A 6 32.07 -83.23 19.83
N PRO A 7 31.93 -83.54 18.53
CA PRO A 7 32.95 -83.19 17.52
C PRO A 7 32.33 -82.54 16.25
N GLN A 8 32.85 -81.44 15.68
CA GLN A 8 33.97 -81.32 14.71
C GLN A 8 33.80 -82.26 13.48
N ALA A 9 33.52 -81.81 12.23
CA ALA A 9 34.14 -80.78 11.36
C ALA A 9 35.57 -81.18 10.91
N THR A 10 36.02 -81.08 9.65
CA THR A 10 36.02 -79.90 8.75
C THR A 10 36.54 -80.27 7.33
N VAL A 11 36.07 -79.63 6.25
CA VAL A 11 36.94 -79.13 5.13
C VAL A 11 36.40 -77.75 4.66
N MET A 12 37.32 -76.85 4.30
CA MET A 12 37.21 -75.41 3.99
C MET A 12 37.64 -75.13 2.53
N PRO A 13 37.78 -73.86 2.04
CA PRO A 13 36.92 -72.66 2.00
C PRO A 13 36.90 -72.11 0.54
N PRO A 14 36.82 -70.78 0.19
CA PRO A 14 36.32 -69.55 0.82
C PRO A 14 35.20 -68.90 -0.08
N ALA A 15 34.86 -67.59 -0.16
CA ALA A 15 35.30 -66.35 0.50
C ALA A 15 34.20 -65.25 0.53
N ARG A 16 34.15 -64.50 1.65
CA ARG A 16 33.76 -63.07 1.82
C ARG A 16 32.31 -62.61 1.56
N ALA A 17 31.94 -61.57 2.31
CA ALA A 17 30.57 -61.15 2.63
C ALA A 17 30.08 -59.93 1.83
N ALA A 18 28.76 -59.69 1.90
CA ALA A 18 28.08 -58.46 1.49
C ALA A 18 27.05 -58.03 2.55
N ASP A 19 26.89 -56.73 2.73
CA ASP A 19 26.01 -56.05 3.71
C ASP A 19 24.80 -55.40 2.96
N PRO A 20 23.83 -54.68 3.56
CA PRO A 20 22.41 -55.00 3.40
C PRO A 20 21.64 -54.00 2.52
N GLY A 21 20.47 -54.39 1.97
CA GLY A 21 19.69 -53.45 1.17
C GLY A 21 18.26 -53.82 0.79
N ALA A 22 17.35 -52.86 1.05
CA ALA A 22 16.05 -52.59 0.41
C ALA A 22 14.85 -53.54 0.63
N PRO A 23 13.66 -52.95 0.86
CA PRO A 23 12.37 -53.58 0.54
C PRO A 23 11.63 -52.89 -0.63
N ALA A 24 10.93 -53.73 -1.42
CA ALA A 24 9.77 -53.47 -2.28
C ALA A 24 9.84 -52.39 -3.41
N ARG A 25 9.64 -52.86 -4.66
CA ARG A 25 9.40 -52.02 -5.85
C ARG A 25 7.94 -51.54 -5.93
N VAL A 26 7.74 -50.27 -6.27
CA VAL A 26 6.50 -49.70 -6.83
C VAL A 26 6.72 -49.47 -8.35
N PRO A 27 5.72 -49.72 -9.23
CA PRO A 27 5.96 -49.64 -10.68
C PRO A 27 6.14 -48.20 -11.17
N ARG A 28 7.08 -48.00 -12.10
CA ARG A 28 7.37 -46.70 -12.73
C ARG A 28 6.38 -46.43 -13.88
N PRO A 29 5.71 -45.26 -13.93
CA PRO A 29 5.09 -44.80 -15.17
C PRO A 29 6.16 -44.39 -16.19
N SER A 30 5.79 -44.45 -17.46
CA SER A 30 6.68 -44.26 -18.63
C SER A 30 7.20 -42.82 -18.78
N SER A 31 8.49 -42.69 -19.08
CA SER A 31 9.13 -41.41 -19.41
C SER A 31 8.87 -40.99 -20.86
N ALA A 32 7.74 -40.32 -21.12
CA ALA A 32 7.51 -39.56 -22.35
C ALA A 32 6.46 -38.46 -22.12
N GLY A 33 6.81 -37.20 -22.40
CA GLY A 33 5.88 -36.06 -22.45
C GLY A 33 5.98 -35.07 -21.29
N ALA A 34 6.04 -33.78 -21.65
CA ALA A 34 5.84 -32.60 -20.80
C ALA A 34 6.62 -32.55 -19.47
N ALA A 35 7.89 -32.14 -19.55
CA ALA A 35 8.47 -31.34 -18.48
C ALA A 35 7.76 -29.98 -18.46
N ASP A 36 6.63 -29.92 -17.75
CA ASP A 36 5.82 -28.71 -17.63
C ASP A 36 6.57 -27.72 -16.72
N ALA A 37 7.44 -26.93 -17.34
CA ALA A 37 8.19 -25.90 -16.69
C ALA A 37 7.20 -24.86 -16.13
N LEU A 38 7.00 -24.88 -14.81
CA LEU A 38 6.32 -23.82 -14.07
C LEU A 38 6.77 -22.47 -14.64
N PRO A 39 5.89 -21.70 -15.30
CA PRO A 39 6.33 -20.54 -16.05
C PRO A 39 6.89 -19.53 -15.05
N ALA A 40 8.21 -19.33 -15.10
CA ALA A 40 8.88 -18.28 -14.34
C ALA A 40 8.10 -16.99 -14.56
N LEU A 41 7.51 -16.43 -13.49
CA LEU A 41 6.62 -15.28 -13.61
C LEU A 41 7.40 -14.10 -14.20
N ARG A 42 7.29 -13.93 -15.54
CA ARG A 42 7.60 -12.68 -16.20
C ARG A 42 6.77 -11.61 -15.49
N PRO A 43 7.37 -10.47 -15.09
CA PRO A 43 6.58 -9.41 -14.48
C PRO A 43 5.47 -9.03 -15.47
N ARG A 44 4.20 -9.09 -15.03
CA ARG A 44 3.02 -8.80 -15.87
C ARG A 44 2.95 -7.33 -16.34
N THR A 45 3.92 -6.52 -15.93
CA THR A 45 4.12 -5.10 -16.21
C THR A 45 5.55 -4.90 -16.70
N ALA A 46 5.78 -3.99 -17.64
CA ALA A 46 7.13 -3.64 -18.10
C ALA A 46 8.05 -3.25 -16.92
N PRO A 47 9.39 -3.47 -17.02
CA PRO A 47 10.32 -3.13 -15.95
C PRO A 47 10.24 -1.66 -15.52
N ASP A 48 10.03 -0.76 -16.48
CA ASP A 48 9.92 0.69 -16.36
C ASP A 48 8.47 1.20 -16.40
N ALA A 49 7.49 0.36 -16.08
CA ALA A 49 6.06 0.68 -16.26
C ALA A 49 5.62 2.01 -15.59
N LEU A 50 6.26 2.44 -14.50
CA LEU A 50 5.94 3.70 -13.81
C LEU A 50 6.76 4.91 -14.31
N ALA A 51 7.55 4.76 -15.38
CA ALA A 51 8.32 5.85 -15.97
C ALA A 51 7.39 6.98 -16.50
N GLY A 52 7.65 8.19 -16.00
CA GLY A 52 6.83 9.39 -16.24
C GLY A 52 5.84 9.72 -15.12
N PHE A 53 5.58 8.80 -14.18
CA PHE A 53 4.67 9.05 -13.06
C PHE A 53 5.38 9.54 -11.80
N THR A 54 4.64 10.27 -10.97
CA THR A 54 5.07 10.81 -9.67
C THR A 54 4.15 10.30 -8.57
N ILE A 55 4.68 9.61 -7.57
CA ILE A 55 3.89 8.92 -6.55
C ILE A 55 4.25 9.42 -5.14
N GLY A 56 3.25 9.89 -4.40
CA GLY A 56 3.38 10.22 -2.98
C GLY A 56 3.39 8.97 -2.11
N VAL A 57 4.29 8.89 -1.13
CA VAL A 57 4.31 7.82 -0.11
C VAL A 57 4.14 8.44 1.27
N THR A 58 3.03 8.11 1.93
CA THR A 58 2.66 8.64 3.27
C THR A 58 3.12 7.76 4.44
N ALA A 59 3.70 6.61 4.13
CA ALA A 59 4.23 5.67 5.10
C ALA A 59 5.58 6.14 5.69
N ASP A 60 5.71 6.04 7.00
CA ASP A 60 6.97 6.15 7.73
C ASP A 60 7.67 4.78 7.74
N ARG A 61 7.21 3.87 8.60
CA ARG A 61 7.64 2.45 8.59
C ARG A 61 7.31 1.77 7.27
N GLY A 62 8.35 1.25 6.60
CA GLY A 62 8.23 0.61 5.28
C GLY A 62 8.05 1.59 4.12
N GLY A 63 8.07 2.90 4.37
CA GLY A 63 7.99 3.92 3.32
C GLY A 63 9.17 3.88 2.37
N GLU A 64 10.38 3.62 2.88
CA GLU A 64 11.60 3.50 2.06
C GLU A 64 11.60 2.23 1.20
N GLU A 65 11.12 1.10 1.73
CA GLU A 65 10.96 -0.15 0.97
C GLU A 65 9.96 0.05 -0.19
N LEU A 66 8.82 0.69 0.10
CA LEU A 66 7.80 1.01 -0.91
C LEU A 66 8.32 2.02 -1.94
N ALA A 67 9.04 3.06 -1.51
CA ALA A 67 9.68 4.02 -2.41
C ALA A 67 10.61 3.30 -3.39
N ALA A 68 11.54 2.49 -2.87
CA ALA A 68 12.49 1.75 -3.70
C ALA A 68 11.80 0.75 -4.64
N LEU A 69 10.68 0.14 -4.23
CA LEU A 69 9.85 -0.74 -5.09
C LEU A 69 9.19 -0.01 -6.28
N LEU A 70 8.89 1.29 -6.13
CA LEU A 70 8.29 2.15 -7.15
C LEU A 70 9.38 2.80 -8.03
N GLU A 71 10.48 3.26 -7.43
CA GLU A 71 11.64 3.84 -8.12
C GLU A 71 12.32 2.83 -9.05
N ARG A 72 12.47 1.56 -8.60
CA ARG A 72 12.91 0.46 -9.48
C ARG A 72 12.01 0.19 -10.69
N ARG A 73 10.82 0.80 -10.72
CA ARG A 73 9.88 0.76 -11.86
C ARG A 73 9.81 2.07 -12.65
N GLY A 74 10.71 3.02 -12.39
CA GLY A 74 10.78 4.31 -13.08
C GLY A 74 9.94 5.44 -12.47
N ALA A 75 9.23 5.21 -11.37
CA ALA A 75 8.46 6.26 -10.70
C ALA A 75 9.38 7.31 -10.06
N ARG A 76 8.97 8.59 -10.09
CA ARG A 76 9.49 9.58 -9.13
C ARG A 76 8.72 9.48 -7.84
N VAL A 77 9.39 9.21 -6.71
CA VAL A 77 8.71 9.12 -5.41
C VAL A 77 8.85 10.41 -4.60
N VAL A 78 7.76 10.82 -3.96
CA VAL A 78 7.70 11.94 -3.02
C VAL A 78 7.38 11.38 -1.64
N ARG A 79 8.40 11.25 -0.78
CA ARG A 79 8.19 10.81 0.60
C ARG A 79 7.59 11.96 1.42
N ALA A 80 6.45 11.71 2.04
CA ALA A 80 5.79 12.64 2.95
C ALA A 80 5.11 11.88 4.09
N PRO A 81 5.88 11.33 5.06
CA PRO A 81 5.33 10.55 6.16
C PRO A 81 4.24 11.32 6.90
N ALA A 82 3.02 10.77 6.93
CA ALA A 82 1.87 11.46 7.54
C ALA A 82 1.81 11.24 9.05
N ILE A 83 2.31 10.10 9.50
CA ILE A 83 2.31 9.63 10.90
C ILE A 83 3.67 9.07 11.24
N ARG A 84 4.00 8.98 12.53
CA ARG A 84 5.12 8.22 13.06
C ARG A 84 4.63 7.31 14.16
N LEU A 85 5.23 6.13 14.23
CA LEU A 85 5.03 5.19 15.34
C LEU A 85 5.92 5.62 16.50
N VAL A 86 5.33 5.96 17.65
CA VAL A 86 6.10 6.24 18.87
C VAL A 86 5.69 5.27 19.99
N PRO A 87 6.63 4.80 20.82
CA PRO A 87 6.30 4.23 22.12
C PRO A 87 5.41 5.19 22.92
N LEU A 88 4.71 4.68 23.93
CA LEU A 88 4.11 5.59 24.91
C LEU A 88 5.24 6.32 25.65
N PRO A 89 5.06 7.60 26.00
CA PRO A 89 6.09 8.37 26.71
C PRO A 89 6.25 7.95 28.18
N ASP A 90 5.27 7.22 28.69
CA ASP A 90 5.22 6.58 30.00
C ASP A 90 4.43 5.27 29.81
N ASP A 91 4.90 4.19 30.42
CA ASP A 91 4.25 2.88 30.36
C ASP A 91 3.14 2.73 31.41
N ALA A 92 2.94 3.70 32.32
CA ALA A 92 1.91 3.62 33.36
C ALA A 92 0.51 3.17 32.87
N PRO A 93 -0.01 3.58 31.68
CA PRO A 93 -1.28 3.04 31.17
C PRO A 93 -1.23 1.54 30.84
N LEU A 94 -0.10 1.06 30.32
CA LEU A 94 0.12 -0.36 29.99
C LEU A 94 0.36 -1.19 31.26
N LEU A 95 1.10 -0.65 32.22
CA LEU A 95 1.30 -1.26 33.54
C LEU A 95 -0.04 -1.36 34.29
N ALA A 96 -0.84 -0.29 34.32
CA ALA A 96 -2.18 -0.31 34.93
C ALA A 96 -3.10 -1.33 34.26
N ALA A 97 -3.10 -1.43 32.92
CA ALA A 97 -3.83 -2.46 32.20
C ALA A 97 -3.32 -3.88 32.52
N THR A 98 -2.01 -4.05 32.70
CA THR A 98 -1.38 -5.33 33.07
C THR A 98 -1.78 -5.75 34.48
N LEU A 99 -1.64 -4.86 35.46
CA LEU A 99 -2.06 -5.09 36.85
C LEU A 99 -3.57 -5.39 36.93
N ALA A 100 -4.41 -4.68 36.16
CA ALA A 100 -5.83 -5.00 36.05
C ALA A 100 -6.08 -6.40 35.45
N CYS A 101 -5.26 -6.88 34.52
CA CYS A 101 -5.36 -8.27 34.04
C CYS A 101 -5.00 -9.28 35.13
N LEU A 102 -4.05 -8.96 36.02
CA LEU A 102 -3.61 -9.84 37.11
C LEU A 102 -4.58 -9.85 38.30
N ASP A 103 -5.19 -8.71 38.64
CA ASP A 103 -6.09 -8.50 39.79
C ASP A 103 -7.31 -9.46 39.81
N ALA A 104 -7.85 -9.82 38.65
CA ALA A 104 -8.97 -10.75 38.54
C ALA A 104 -8.94 -11.54 37.22
N PRO A 105 -9.69 -12.64 37.07
CA PRO A 105 -9.75 -13.40 35.82
C PRO A 105 -10.12 -12.53 34.61
N VAL A 106 -9.43 -12.74 33.48
CA VAL A 106 -9.79 -12.17 32.19
C VAL A 106 -10.39 -13.27 31.32
N HIS A 107 -11.48 -12.97 30.64
CA HIS A 107 -12.31 -13.97 29.96
C HIS A 107 -11.95 -14.07 28.47
N ASP A 108 -11.67 -12.92 27.86
CA ASP A 108 -11.42 -12.76 26.43
C ASP A 108 -10.30 -11.74 26.21
N VAL A 109 -9.42 -12.00 25.26
CA VAL A 109 -8.25 -11.15 24.96
C VAL A 109 -8.18 -10.94 23.46
N VAL A 110 -8.52 -9.74 23.00
CA VAL A 110 -8.53 -9.35 21.58
C VAL A 110 -7.17 -8.82 21.17
N VAL A 111 -6.47 -9.58 20.32
CA VAL A 111 -5.11 -9.25 19.86
C VAL A 111 -5.16 -8.71 18.43
N THR A 112 -5.13 -7.38 18.29
CA THR A 112 -5.22 -6.74 16.96
C THR A 112 -3.92 -6.78 16.18
N THR A 113 -2.75 -6.71 16.84
CA THR A 113 -1.45 -6.74 16.17
C THR A 113 -0.44 -7.61 16.89
N GLY A 114 0.40 -8.31 16.12
CA GLY A 114 1.52 -9.07 16.71
C GLY A 114 2.66 -8.21 17.23
N ALA A 115 2.78 -6.96 16.76
CA ALA A 115 3.77 -6.01 17.28
C ALA A 115 3.35 -5.47 18.65
N GLY A 116 2.07 -5.08 18.79
CA GLY A 116 1.51 -4.65 20.07
C GLY A 116 1.55 -5.78 21.10
N PHE A 117 1.11 -6.99 20.75
CA PHE A 117 1.16 -8.12 21.68
C PHE A 117 2.58 -8.42 22.20
N ARG A 118 3.58 -8.50 21.31
CA ARG A 118 4.97 -8.72 21.74
C ARG A 118 5.51 -7.58 22.60
N GLY A 119 5.18 -6.33 22.29
CA GLY A 119 5.59 -5.20 23.11
C GLY A 119 4.92 -5.21 24.49
N TRP A 120 3.68 -5.66 24.61
CA TRP A 120 3.02 -5.86 25.91
C TRP A 120 3.71 -6.94 26.74
N MET A 121 3.95 -8.13 26.16
CA MET A 121 4.64 -9.21 26.87
C MET A 121 6.05 -8.77 27.31
N ALA A 122 6.83 -8.15 26.42
CA ALA A 122 8.18 -7.68 26.74
C ALA A 122 8.21 -6.57 27.81
N ALA A 123 7.18 -5.69 27.86
CA ALA A 123 7.05 -4.71 28.92
C ALA A 123 6.72 -5.39 30.27
N ALA A 124 5.80 -6.37 30.27
CA ALA A 124 5.49 -7.17 31.46
C ALA A 124 6.70 -7.98 31.96
N ASP A 125 7.49 -8.57 31.06
CA ASP A 125 8.78 -9.20 31.40
C ASP A 125 9.73 -8.20 32.07
N GLY A 126 9.83 -6.97 31.53
CA GLY A 126 10.63 -5.88 32.09
C GLY A 126 10.21 -5.44 33.49
N TRP A 127 8.95 -5.66 33.88
CA TRP A 127 8.45 -5.42 35.25
C TRP A 127 8.48 -6.68 36.14
N GLY A 128 8.96 -7.82 35.65
CA GLY A 128 8.90 -9.11 36.35
C GLY A 128 7.50 -9.75 36.39
N LEU A 129 6.51 -9.16 35.72
CA LEU A 129 5.11 -9.62 35.68
C LEU A 129 4.83 -10.60 34.53
N GLY A 130 5.76 -10.80 33.60
CA GLY A 130 5.53 -11.52 32.34
C GLY A 130 5.12 -12.99 32.51
N ALA A 131 5.68 -13.71 33.49
CA ALA A 131 5.30 -15.10 33.79
C ALA A 131 3.87 -15.20 34.33
N GLU A 132 3.50 -14.31 35.27
CA GLU A 132 2.16 -14.25 35.86
C GLU A 132 1.11 -13.83 34.82
N LEU A 133 1.45 -12.83 33.98
CA LEU A 133 0.61 -12.41 32.87
C LEU A 133 0.40 -13.54 31.87
N THR A 134 1.45 -14.26 31.49
CA THR A 134 1.34 -15.42 30.58
C THR A 134 0.42 -16.49 31.18
N ALA A 135 0.59 -16.83 32.46
CA ALA A 135 -0.27 -17.77 33.15
C ALA A 135 -1.75 -17.32 33.15
N ARG A 136 -2.01 -16.04 33.48
CA ARG A 136 -3.34 -15.43 33.49
C ARG A 136 -3.98 -15.40 32.09
N LEU A 137 -3.22 -15.05 31.06
CA LEU A 137 -3.71 -15.04 29.67
C LEU A 137 -3.99 -16.46 29.14
N SER A 138 -3.23 -17.48 29.57
CA SER A 138 -3.45 -18.87 29.13
C SER A 138 -4.80 -19.46 29.55
N GLN A 139 -5.45 -18.89 30.57
CA GLN A 139 -6.79 -19.25 31.04
C GLN A 139 -7.92 -18.54 30.26
N ALA A 140 -7.59 -17.57 29.40
CA ALA A 140 -8.55 -16.75 28.67
C ALA A 140 -8.72 -17.20 27.21
N ARG A 141 -9.79 -16.74 26.55
CA ARG A 141 -9.95 -16.95 25.10
C ARG A 141 -9.19 -15.87 24.32
N LEU A 142 -8.07 -16.24 23.69
CA LEU A 142 -7.32 -15.31 22.83
C LEU A 142 -7.95 -15.23 21.43
N LEU A 143 -8.39 -14.03 21.05
CA LEU A 143 -9.05 -13.73 19.78
C LEU A 143 -8.10 -12.91 18.89
N CYS A 144 -7.47 -13.57 17.92
CA CYS A 144 -6.48 -12.94 17.05
C CYS A 144 -7.13 -12.35 15.80
N ARG A 145 -6.93 -11.05 15.54
CA ARG A 145 -7.44 -10.39 14.32
C ARG A 145 -6.91 -11.02 13.01
N GLY A 146 -5.74 -11.65 13.03
CA GLY A 146 -5.20 -12.27 11.82
C GLY A 146 -3.87 -12.99 12.01
N PRO A 147 -3.24 -13.48 10.92
CA PRO A 147 -2.05 -14.33 10.99
C PRO A 147 -0.87 -13.71 11.73
N LYS A 148 -0.74 -12.37 11.70
CA LYS A 148 0.34 -11.64 12.40
C LYS A 148 0.14 -11.58 13.92
N SER A 149 -1.09 -11.44 14.42
CA SER A 149 -1.36 -11.53 15.86
C SER A 149 -1.33 -12.97 16.35
N ARG A 150 -1.91 -13.92 15.60
CA ARG A 150 -1.81 -15.36 15.86
C ARG A 150 -0.36 -15.83 16.01
N GLY A 151 0.52 -15.42 15.08
CA GLY A 151 1.95 -15.76 15.16
C GLY A 151 2.68 -15.15 16.37
N ALA A 152 2.21 -14.02 16.91
CA ALA A 152 2.76 -13.44 18.14
C ALA A 152 2.26 -14.14 19.40
N VAL A 153 0.97 -14.51 19.44
CA VAL A 153 0.36 -15.28 20.52
C VAL A 153 1.04 -16.64 20.67
N ARG A 154 1.18 -17.39 19.57
CA ARG A 154 1.88 -18.68 19.57
C ARG A 154 3.36 -18.57 19.96
N ALA A 155 4.04 -17.48 19.58
CA ALA A 155 5.43 -17.24 19.96
C ALA A 155 5.61 -16.96 21.47
N ALA A 156 4.55 -16.56 22.18
CA ALA A 156 4.53 -16.43 23.64
C ALA A 156 4.07 -17.72 24.36
N GLY A 157 4.02 -18.86 23.65
CA GLY A 157 3.56 -20.14 24.22
C GLY A 157 2.05 -20.25 24.43
N LEU A 158 1.27 -19.27 23.97
CA LEU A 158 -0.19 -19.21 24.15
C LEU A 158 -0.93 -19.75 22.92
N ALA A 159 -2.09 -20.37 23.14
CA ALA A 159 -2.95 -20.87 22.08
C ALA A 159 -4.04 -19.84 21.73
N GLU A 160 -4.28 -19.58 20.44
CA GLU A 160 -5.44 -18.78 20.02
C GLU A 160 -6.73 -19.61 20.03
N HIS A 161 -7.82 -19.05 20.58
CA HIS A 161 -9.16 -19.65 20.52
C HIS A 161 -9.81 -19.43 19.15
N ARG A 162 -9.60 -18.26 18.55
CA ARG A 162 -10.13 -17.91 17.22
C ARG A 162 -9.15 -16.99 16.49
N SER A 163 -9.01 -17.23 15.18
CA SER A 163 -8.36 -16.32 14.25
C SER A 163 -9.10 -16.39 12.91
N PRO A 164 -9.92 -15.38 12.55
CA PRO A 164 -10.61 -15.36 11.26
C PRO A 164 -9.61 -15.47 10.08
N PRO A 165 -10.03 -16.02 8.93
CA PRO A 165 -9.17 -16.14 7.75
C PRO A 165 -8.87 -14.79 7.09
N ALA A 166 -9.67 -13.76 7.35
CA ALA A 166 -9.46 -12.39 6.90
C ALA A 166 -9.26 -11.43 8.09
N ASP A 167 -8.49 -10.36 7.88
CA ASP A 167 -7.92 -9.48 8.92
C ASP A 167 -8.95 -8.50 9.56
N PHE A 168 -10.22 -8.88 9.67
CA PHE A 168 -11.33 -8.00 10.08
C PHE A 168 -11.58 -8.02 11.59
N LEU A 169 -11.67 -6.83 12.19
CA LEU A 169 -12.03 -6.68 13.61
C LEU A 169 -13.54 -6.90 13.82
N GLU A 170 -14.36 -6.58 12.81
CA GLU A 170 -15.81 -6.77 12.79
C GLU A 170 -16.24 -8.23 13.04
N ASP A 171 -15.45 -9.21 12.58
CA ASP A 171 -15.69 -10.63 12.84
C ASP A 171 -15.47 -11.03 14.31
N ILE A 172 -14.56 -10.34 15.00
CA ILE A 172 -14.32 -10.53 16.43
C ILE A 172 -15.40 -9.79 17.24
N GLU A 173 -15.78 -8.59 16.81
CA GLU A 173 -16.85 -7.80 17.41
C GLU A 173 -18.17 -8.57 17.41
N ARG A 174 -18.64 -9.01 16.24
CA ARG A 174 -19.84 -9.85 16.10
C ARG A 174 -19.75 -11.11 16.98
N TYR A 175 -18.65 -11.86 16.89
CA TYR A 175 -18.46 -13.07 17.70
C TYR A 175 -18.52 -12.81 19.22
N LEU A 176 -18.07 -11.65 19.70
CA LEU A 176 -18.19 -11.28 21.12
C LEU A 176 -19.61 -10.84 21.49
N LEU A 177 -20.27 -10.05 20.64
CA LEU A 177 -21.64 -9.56 20.86
C LEU A 177 -22.72 -10.65 20.72
N ASP A 178 -22.43 -11.74 20.00
CA ASP A 178 -23.28 -12.94 19.93
C ASP A 178 -23.31 -13.75 21.26
N GLN A 179 -22.72 -13.24 22.35
CA GLN A 179 -22.57 -13.93 23.63
C GLN A 179 -23.06 -13.08 24.81
N ASP A 180 -23.38 -13.74 25.94
CA ASP A 180 -23.62 -13.00 27.19
C ASP A 180 -22.31 -12.42 27.71
N LEU A 181 -22.20 -11.09 27.65
CA LEU A 181 -21.03 -10.34 28.06
C LEU A 181 -21.12 -9.79 29.49
N ARG A 182 -22.24 -9.96 30.19
CA ARG A 182 -22.47 -9.41 31.54
C ARG A 182 -21.45 -9.95 32.54
N GLY A 183 -20.72 -9.04 33.17
CA GLY A 183 -19.68 -9.37 34.16
C GLY A 183 -18.39 -9.97 33.58
N ARG A 184 -18.32 -10.19 32.25
CA ARG A 184 -17.07 -10.65 31.61
C ARG A 184 -16.04 -9.52 31.59
N ARG A 185 -14.77 -9.91 31.69
CA ARG A 185 -13.62 -8.99 31.59
C ARG A 185 -12.91 -9.23 30.27
N VAL A 186 -12.96 -8.26 29.37
CA VAL A 186 -12.42 -8.33 28.01
C VAL A 186 -11.22 -7.40 27.89
N VAL A 187 -10.07 -7.93 27.47
CA VAL A 187 -8.86 -7.16 27.23
C VAL A 187 -8.75 -6.83 25.74
N LEU A 188 -8.51 -5.57 25.40
CA LEU A 188 -8.26 -5.11 24.05
C LEU A 188 -6.80 -4.67 23.91
N GLN A 189 -6.07 -5.27 22.97
CA GLN A 189 -4.73 -4.82 22.55
C GLN A 189 -4.91 -3.91 21.31
N PRO A 190 -4.94 -2.57 21.44
CA PRO A 190 -5.18 -1.65 20.32
C PRO A 190 -4.01 -1.54 19.31
N PRO A 191 -4.27 -1.24 18.03
CA PRO A 191 -3.27 -1.15 16.97
C PRO A 191 -2.50 0.18 16.93
N GLY A 192 -2.39 0.88 18.06
CA GLY A 192 -1.80 2.22 18.18
C GLY A 192 -2.78 3.39 18.21
N GLU A 193 -4.07 3.09 18.25
CA GLU A 193 -5.18 4.03 18.44
C GLU A 193 -6.31 3.33 19.21
N PRO A 194 -7.12 4.06 20.02
CA PRO A 194 -8.18 3.44 20.82
C PRO A 194 -9.22 2.72 19.93
N LEU A 195 -9.70 1.57 20.40
CA LEU A 195 -10.76 0.82 19.72
C LEU A 195 -12.15 1.30 20.18
N ALA A 196 -12.36 2.62 20.18
CA ALA A 196 -13.45 3.27 20.89
C ALA A 196 -14.85 2.71 20.56
N GLY A 197 -15.13 2.39 19.29
CA GLY A 197 -16.40 1.77 18.87
C GLY A 197 -16.61 0.38 19.50
N LEU A 198 -15.68 -0.55 19.27
CA LEU A 198 -15.70 -1.89 19.86
C LEU A 198 -15.73 -1.83 21.40
N ALA A 199 -14.91 -0.97 22.01
CA ALA A 199 -14.85 -0.83 23.45
C ALA A 199 -16.16 -0.28 24.04
N ALA A 200 -16.85 0.63 23.34
CA ALA A 200 -18.18 1.11 23.71
C ALA A 200 -19.26 0.04 23.53
N ALA A 201 -19.24 -0.71 22.42
CA ALA A 201 -20.19 -1.79 22.14
C ALA A 201 -20.11 -2.91 23.19
N LEU A 202 -18.90 -3.35 23.53
CA LEU A 202 -18.66 -4.36 24.57
C LEU A 202 -19.08 -3.87 25.97
N ARG A 203 -18.80 -2.60 26.32
CA ARG A 203 -19.26 -1.99 27.58
C ARG A 203 -20.80 -1.91 27.64
N ALA A 204 -21.45 -1.53 26.53
CA ALA A 204 -22.91 -1.49 26.44
C ALA A 204 -23.56 -2.88 26.57
N ALA A 205 -22.87 -3.94 26.14
CA ALA A 205 -23.28 -5.32 26.33
C ALA A 205 -22.98 -5.88 27.75
N GLY A 206 -22.42 -5.07 28.65
CA GLY A 206 -22.19 -5.43 30.06
C GLY A 206 -20.80 -5.99 30.40
N ALA A 207 -19.83 -5.92 29.47
CA ALA A 207 -18.44 -6.30 29.75
C ALA A 207 -17.62 -5.16 30.36
N THR A 208 -16.75 -5.53 31.30
CA THR A 208 -15.64 -4.66 31.74
C THR A 208 -14.52 -4.73 30.72
N VAL A 209 -14.20 -3.61 30.07
CA VAL A 209 -13.20 -3.53 29.00
C VAL A 209 -11.90 -2.87 29.49
N ILE A 210 -10.81 -3.64 29.46
CA ILE A 210 -9.44 -3.22 29.77
C ILE A 210 -8.73 -2.96 28.44
N GLU A 211 -8.15 -1.77 28.25
CA GLU A 211 -7.39 -1.43 27.04
C GLU A 211 -5.89 -1.43 27.37
N ALA A 212 -5.08 -2.18 26.62
CA ALA A 212 -3.64 -2.36 26.84
C ALA A 212 -2.82 -1.70 25.70
N PRO A 213 -2.73 -0.35 25.66
CA PRO A 213 -1.99 0.37 24.63
C PRO A 213 -0.47 0.27 24.83
N VAL A 214 0.25 -0.07 23.77
CA VAL A 214 1.71 -0.33 23.82
C VAL A 214 2.52 0.73 23.07
N TYR A 215 1.87 1.40 22.12
CA TYR A 215 2.43 2.46 21.30
C TYR A 215 1.29 3.36 20.84
N ARG A 216 1.61 4.51 20.25
CA ARG A 216 0.61 5.35 19.59
C ARG A 216 1.11 5.90 18.25
N TRP A 217 0.16 6.17 17.36
CA TRP A 217 0.44 6.99 16.19
C TRP A 217 0.43 8.46 16.58
N THR A 218 1.46 9.19 16.16
CA THR A 218 1.52 10.66 16.27
C THR A 218 1.75 11.27 14.89
N PRO A 219 1.37 12.54 14.65
CA PRO A 219 1.79 13.24 13.45
C PRO A 219 3.32 13.23 13.25
N SER A 220 3.74 13.41 11.99
CA SER A 220 5.14 13.75 11.70
C SER A 220 5.57 15.01 12.45
N ARG A 221 6.86 15.10 12.83
CA ARG A 221 7.39 16.29 13.52
C ARG A 221 7.37 17.52 12.61
N ASP A 222 7.64 17.32 11.33
CA ASP A 222 7.50 18.34 10.29
C ASP A 222 6.26 18.01 9.44
N PRO A 223 5.20 18.86 9.47
CA PRO A 223 4.02 18.69 8.63
C PRO A 223 4.24 19.18 7.18
N SER A 224 5.31 19.93 6.92
CA SER A 224 5.57 20.59 5.63
C SER A 224 5.66 19.63 4.43
N PRO A 225 6.27 18.42 4.52
CA PRO A 225 6.30 17.47 3.42
C PRO A 225 4.90 16.97 3.04
N LEU A 226 4.05 16.73 4.05
CA LEU A 226 2.67 16.29 3.86
C LEU A 226 1.81 17.40 3.24
N HIS A 227 1.90 18.61 3.78
CA HIS A 227 1.21 19.77 3.21
C HIS A 227 1.65 20.03 1.76
N ARG A 228 2.96 19.97 1.46
CA ARG A 228 3.47 20.07 0.08
C ARG A 228 2.95 18.93 -0.80
N LEU A 229 2.82 17.70 -0.31
CA LEU A 229 2.24 16.59 -1.08
C LEU A 229 0.78 16.87 -1.42
N ILE A 230 -0.03 17.34 -0.46
CA ILE A 230 -1.44 17.68 -0.65
C ILE A 230 -1.59 18.77 -1.72
N VAL A 231 -0.91 19.91 -1.56
CA VAL A 231 -0.93 21.02 -2.53
C VAL A 231 -0.50 20.56 -3.92
N ARG A 232 0.56 19.73 -4.01
CA ARG A 232 1.06 19.19 -5.27
C ARG A 232 0.11 18.19 -5.94
N THR A 233 -0.72 17.50 -5.17
CA THR A 233 -1.76 16.57 -5.67
C THR A 233 -2.91 17.36 -6.26
N ILE A 234 -3.39 18.38 -5.54
CA ILE A 234 -4.41 19.33 -6.02
C ILE A 234 -3.96 20.01 -7.32
N ALA A 235 -2.68 20.39 -7.41
CA ALA A 235 -2.08 20.97 -8.62
C ALA A 235 -1.78 19.96 -9.76
N GLY A 236 -2.17 18.68 -9.65
CA GLY A 236 -1.97 17.69 -10.71
C GLY A 236 -0.51 17.33 -11.01
N SER A 237 0.38 17.48 -10.01
CA SER A 237 1.82 17.15 -10.09
C SER A 237 2.21 15.89 -9.30
N ILE A 238 1.20 15.15 -8.84
CA ILE A 238 1.27 13.83 -8.21
C ILE A 238 0.19 12.99 -8.90
N ASP A 239 0.59 11.85 -9.45
CA ASP A 239 -0.29 10.96 -10.22
C ASP A 239 -0.94 9.88 -9.33
N ALA A 240 -0.33 9.59 -8.18
CA ALA A 240 -0.93 8.73 -7.15
C ALA A 240 -0.42 9.04 -5.73
N ILE A 241 -1.23 8.77 -4.71
CA ILE A 241 -0.77 8.68 -3.31
C ILE A 241 -0.94 7.25 -2.80
N ALA A 242 0.14 6.66 -2.31
CA ALA A 242 0.18 5.34 -1.71
C ALA A 242 0.06 5.41 -0.18
N PHE A 243 -0.91 4.68 0.37
CA PHE A 243 -1.19 4.57 1.80
C PHE A 243 -1.05 3.12 2.29
N THR A 244 -0.37 2.94 3.42
CA THR A 244 -0.12 1.62 4.03
C THR A 244 -0.89 1.41 5.34
N SER A 245 -1.59 2.42 5.84
CA SER A 245 -2.38 2.33 7.08
C SER A 245 -3.51 3.37 7.12
N ALA A 246 -4.62 3.03 7.78
CA ALA A 246 -5.75 3.94 7.97
C ALA A 246 -5.41 5.23 8.76
N PRO A 247 -4.52 5.21 9.79
CA PRO A 247 -4.07 6.43 10.44
C PRO A 247 -3.33 7.39 9.50
N ALA A 248 -2.58 6.89 8.50
CA ALA A 248 -1.88 7.75 7.53
C ALA A 248 -2.86 8.46 6.59
N VAL A 249 -3.94 7.77 6.21
CA VAL A 249 -5.06 8.38 5.47
C VAL A 249 -5.72 9.47 6.31
N ARG A 250 -6.11 9.18 7.56
CA ARG A 250 -6.74 10.16 8.46
C ARG A 250 -5.85 11.38 8.66
N ALA A 251 -4.58 11.20 9.03
CA ALA A 251 -3.63 12.30 9.22
C ALA A 251 -3.45 13.15 7.94
N THR A 252 -3.56 12.55 6.75
CA THR A 252 -3.51 13.29 5.47
C THR A 252 -4.78 14.15 5.27
N LEU A 253 -5.96 13.59 5.57
CA LEU A 253 -7.23 14.30 5.49
C LEU A 253 -7.33 15.41 6.56
N ASP A 254 -6.84 15.16 7.77
CA ASP A 254 -6.82 16.11 8.88
C ASP A 254 -5.85 17.27 8.59
N ALA A 255 -4.67 16.97 8.03
CA ALA A 255 -3.73 18.00 7.55
C ALA A 255 -4.29 18.82 6.37
N ALA A 256 -5.09 18.19 5.49
CA ALA A 256 -5.80 18.91 4.43
C ALA A 256 -6.88 19.82 5.02
N ARG A 257 -7.70 19.33 5.97
CA ARG A 257 -8.75 20.10 6.66
C ARG A 257 -8.18 21.30 7.40
N ALA A 258 -7.07 21.13 8.12
CA ALA A 258 -6.38 22.21 8.82
C ALA A 258 -5.85 23.32 7.88
N GLY A 259 -5.63 23.00 6.60
CA GLY A 259 -5.28 23.98 5.57
C GLY A 259 -6.45 24.45 4.70
N HIS A 260 -7.70 24.05 5.00
CA HIS A 260 -8.89 24.26 4.15
C HIS A 260 -8.76 23.63 2.74
N LEU A 261 -8.02 22.53 2.61
CA LEU A 261 -7.71 21.82 1.37
C LEU A 261 -8.37 20.43 1.26
N GLU A 262 -9.26 20.02 2.18
CA GLU A 262 -9.89 18.67 2.14
C GLU A 262 -10.72 18.47 0.86
N GLU A 263 -11.67 19.35 0.53
CA GLU A 263 -12.51 19.21 -0.67
C GLU A 263 -11.72 19.25 -2.00
N PRO A 264 -10.75 20.17 -2.21
CA PRO A 264 -9.84 20.11 -3.36
C PRO A 264 -9.04 18.81 -3.44
N LEU A 265 -8.58 18.27 -2.30
CA LEU A 265 -7.83 17.01 -2.26
C LEU A 265 -8.72 15.81 -2.61
N LEU A 266 -9.94 15.74 -2.09
CA LEU A 266 -10.90 14.69 -2.42
C LEU A 266 -11.27 14.72 -3.89
N THR A 267 -11.49 15.92 -4.45
CA THR A 267 -11.75 16.13 -5.89
C THR A 267 -10.57 15.63 -6.74
N ALA A 268 -9.33 15.91 -6.34
CA ALA A 268 -8.14 15.42 -7.03
C ALA A 268 -8.01 13.89 -6.95
N LEU A 269 -8.23 13.30 -5.76
CA LEU A 269 -8.16 11.85 -5.54
C LEU A 269 -9.30 11.04 -6.18
N ALA A 270 -10.39 11.71 -6.55
CA ALA A 270 -11.50 11.13 -7.31
C ALA A 270 -11.34 11.28 -8.85
N GLY A 271 -10.28 11.94 -9.33
CA GLY A 271 -10.12 12.26 -10.74
C GLY A 271 -8.68 12.23 -11.25
N SER A 272 -7.90 13.28 -10.96
CA SER A 272 -6.58 13.50 -11.56
C SER A 272 -5.43 12.74 -10.89
N ALA A 273 -5.63 12.24 -9.67
CA ALA A 273 -4.65 11.48 -8.91
C ALA A 273 -5.26 10.21 -8.32
N VAL A 274 -4.53 9.10 -8.33
CA VAL A 274 -5.01 7.81 -7.83
C VAL A 274 -4.75 7.66 -6.33
N ALA A 275 -5.79 7.42 -5.54
CA ALA A 275 -5.61 6.87 -4.20
C ALA A 275 -5.31 5.37 -4.27
N ALA A 276 -4.17 4.94 -3.74
CA ALA A 276 -3.78 3.53 -3.69
C ALA A 276 -3.56 3.09 -2.24
N CYS A 277 -4.32 2.09 -1.78
CA CYS A 277 -4.26 1.61 -0.40
C CYS A 277 -3.83 0.15 -0.36
N VAL A 278 -3.00 -0.21 0.63
CA VAL A 278 -2.49 -1.58 0.78
C VAL A 278 -3.60 -2.62 1.04
N GLY A 279 -4.78 -2.21 1.50
CA GLY A 279 -5.92 -3.11 1.72
C GLY A 279 -7.16 -2.40 2.27
N PRO A 280 -8.27 -3.12 2.52
CA PRO A 280 -9.61 -2.55 2.70
C PRO A 280 -9.71 -1.62 3.92
N VAL A 281 -9.15 -2.00 5.07
CA VAL A 281 -9.12 -1.18 6.29
C VAL A 281 -8.41 0.16 6.06
N THR A 282 -7.37 0.19 5.23
CA THR A 282 -6.67 1.44 4.87
C THR A 282 -7.50 2.31 3.93
N ALA A 283 -8.30 1.72 3.06
CA ALA A 283 -9.16 2.44 2.12
C ALA A 283 -10.45 2.99 2.74
N ALA A 284 -10.92 2.42 3.86
CA ALA A 284 -12.21 2.77 4.46
C ALA A 284 -12.43 4.29 4.68
N PRO A 285 -11.46 5.08 5.20
CA PRO A 285 -11.69 6.51 5.43
C PRO A 285 -11.81 7.36 4.15
N LEU A 286 -11.26 6.88 3.02
CA LEU A 286 -11.39 7.49 1.69
C LEU A 286 -12.70 7.07 1.02
N ARG A 287 -13.04 5.77 1.09
CA ARG A 287 -14.32 5.25 0.57
C ARG A 287 -15.53 5.89 1.24
N ALA A 288 -15.45 6.17 2.54
CA ALA A 288 -16.46 6.92 3.29
C ALA A 288 -16.65 8.37 2.81
N ARG A 289 -15.73 8.89 1.99
CA ARG A 289 -15.80 10.21 1.33
C ARG A 289 -16.00 10.09 -0.19
N GLY A 290 -16.45 8.94 -0.68
CA GLY A 290 -16.70 8.69 -2.11
C GLY A 290 -15.44 8.55 -2.98
N VAL A 291 -14.23 8.55 -2.41
CA VAL A 291 -12.99 8.45 -3.18
C VAL A 291 -12.78 6.99 -3.65
N PRO A 292 -12.62 6.74 -4.96
CA PRO A 292 -12.25 5.43 -5.49
C PRO A 292 -10.81 5.08 -5.09
N VAL A 293 -10.53 3.80 -4.81
CA VAL A 293 -9.24 3.37 -4.27
C VAL A 293 -8.75 2.10 -4.96
N VAL A 294 -7.55 2.16 -5.55
CA VAL A 294 -6.81 1.01 -6.08
C VAL A 294 -6.25 0.17 -4.92
N GLN A 295 -6.45 -1.14 -4.98
CA GLN A 295 -5.95 -2.08 -3.96
C GLN A 295 -5.33 -3.32 -4.60
N PRO A 296 -4.26 -3.88 -4.00
CA PRO A 296 -3.73 -5.18 -4.40
C PRO A 296 -4.58 -6.33 -3.85
N GLY A 297 -4.53 -7.49 -4.52
CA GLY A 297 -5.17 -8.71 -4.01
C GLY A 297 -4.54 -9.29 -2.73
N THR A 298 -3.39 -8.79 -2.27
CA THR A 298 -2.82 -9.12 -0.95
C THR A 298 -2.22 -7.89 -0.29
N SER A 299 -2.37 -7.77 1.03
CA SER A 299 -1.93 -6.61 1.82
C SER A 299 -0.41 -6.57 2.05
N ARG A 300 0.37 -6.39 0.97
CA ARG A 300 1.84 -6.37 0.95
C ARG A 300 2.36 -5.21 0.10
N LEU A 301 3.51 -4.62 0.48
CA LEU A 301 4.10 -3.46 -0.21
C LEU A 301 4.45 -3.76 -1.68
N GLY A 302 5.08 -4.91 -1.95
CA GLY A 302 5.36 -5.35 -3.32
C GLY A 302 4.12 -5.56 -4.20
N ALA A 303 2.99 -5.98 -3.60
CA ALA A 303 1.73 -6.13 -4.30
C ALA A 303 1.08 -4.77 -4.59
N LEU A 304 1.13 -3.82 -3.65
CA LEU A 304 0.67 -2.44 -3.85
C LEU A 304 1.47 -1.75 -4.98
N ALA A 305 2.80 -1.90 -4.98
CA ALA A 305 3.65 -1.38 -6.05
C ALA A 305 3.34 -2.01 -7.42
N HIS A 306 2.99 -3.30 -7.46
CA HIS A 306 2.56 -3.96 -8.69
C HIS A 306 1.17 -3.48 -9.17
N ALA A 307 0.22 -3.27 -8.26
CA ALA A 307 -1.10 -2.73 -8.59
C ALA A 307 -1.01 -1.33 -9.21
N LEU A 308 -0.18 -0.45 -8.63
CA LEU A 308 0.14 0.87 -9.20
C LEU A 308 0.77 0.76 -10.60
N ALA A 309 1.72 -0.17 -10.77
CA ALA A 309 2.42 -0.39 -12.04
C ALA A 309 1.55 -0.97 -13.18
N GLY A 310 0.43 -1.61 -12.85
CA GLY A 310 -0.60 -1.95 -13.83
C GLY A 310 -1.56 -0.80 -14.10
N HIS A 311 -2.10 -0.21 -13.03
CA HIS A 311 -3.20 0.75 -13.12
C HIS A 311 -2.81 2.10 -13.74
N LEU A 312 -1.67 2.69 -13.37
CA LEU A 312 -1.27 4.02 -13.85
C LEU A 312 -0.99 4.07 -15.36
N PRO A 313 -0.28 3.11 -15.99
CA PRO A 313 -0.07 3.10 -17.45
C PRO A 313 -1.34 2.84 -18.27
N GLU A 314 -2.33 2.18 -17.67
CA GLU A 314 -3.61 1.88 -18.30
C GLU A 314 -4.55 3.09 -18.25
N HIS A 315 -4.71 3.72 -17.08
CA HIS A 315 -5.73 4.75 -16.83
C HIS A 315 -5.18 6.19 -16.81
N GLY A 316 -3.90 6.39 -16.44
CA GLY A 316 -3.26 7.69 -16.25
C GLY A 316 -2.51 8.21 -17.48
N VAL A 317 -2.78 7.69 -18.68
CA VAL A 317 -2.05 8.02 -19.92
C VAL A 317 -2.99 8.58 -20.98
N THR A 318 -2.73 9.81 -21.43
CA THR A 318 -3.41 10.38 -22.61
C THR A 318 -2.65 9.97 -23.86
N ARG A 319 -3.28 9.17 -24.72
CA ARG A 319 -2.73 8.69 -26.00
C ARG A 319 -3.38 9.44 -27.18
N LEU A 320 -2.57 9.99 -28.08
CA LEU A 320 -3.05 10.69 -29.28
C LEU A 320 -2.02 10.68 -30.41
N THR A 321 -2.44 10.99 -31.63
CA THR A 321 -1.56 11.19 -32.79
C THR A 321 -1.52 12.68 -33.14
N ALA A 322 -0.33 13.24 -33.31
CA ALA A 322 -0.12 14.64 -33.71
C ALA A 322 0.93 14.70 -34.83
N GLY A 323 0.53 15.23 -36.00
CA GLY A 323 1.30 15.06 -37.23
C GLY A 323 1.45 13.58 -37.57
N ALA A 324 2.69 13.15 -37.86
CA ALA A 324 3.03 11.75 -38.09
C ALA A 324 3.37 10.96 -36.80
N HIS A 325 3.30 11.59 -35.62
CA HIS A 325 3.88 11.05 -34.38
C HIS A 325 2.82 10.59 -33.38
N ARG A 326 3.06 9.45 -32.73
CA ARG A 326 2.26 8.95 -31.63
C ARG A 326 2.78 9.51 -30.31
N LEU A 327 1.89 10.12 -29.54
CA LEU A 327 2.17 10.68 -28.22
C LEU A 327 1.49 9.89 -27.11
N GLU A 328 2.24 9.59 -26.06
CA GLU A 328 1.71 9.14 -24.77
C GLU A 328 2.11 10.13 -23.67
N ILE A 329 1.17 10.92 -23.17
CA ILE A 329 1.41 11.88 -22.09
C ILE A 329 1.23 11.13 -20.77
N ARG A 330 2.30 11.05 -19.96
CA ARG A 330 2.36 10.30 -18.70
C ARG A 330 2.87 11.22 -17.58
N GLY A 331 2.01 11.64 -16.66
CA GLY A 331 2.40 12.44 -15.49
C GLY A 331 3.26 13.68 -15.77
N HIS A 332 4.58 13.56 -15.63
CA HIS A 332 5.61 14.60 -15.87
C HIS A 332 6.47 14.37 -17.14
N ALA A 333 6.20 13.34 -17.94
CA ALA A 333 6.91 13.01 -19.17
C ALA A 333 5.94 12.78 -20.35
N VAL A 334 6.48 12.75 -21.56
CA VAL A 334 5.77 12.35 -22.78
C VAL A 334 6.61 11.33 -23.53
N ALA A 335 6.00 10.24 -24.01
CA ALA A 335 6.64 9.35 -24.97
C ALA A 335 6.28 9.79 -26.39
N VAL A 336 7.30 9.99 -27.23
CA VAL A 336 7.13 10.32 -28.66
C VAL A 336 7.59 9.09 -29.46
N ASP A 337 6.67 8.46 -30.17
CA ASP A 337 6.88 7.20 -30.91
C ASP A 337 7.42 6.02 -30.07
N GLY A 338 7.42 6.15 -28.74
CA GLY A 338 7.95 5.18 -27.77
C GLY A 338 9.13 5.72 -26.95
N GLU A 339 9.79 6.78 -27.40
CA GLU A 339 10.92 7.40 -26.68
C GLU A 339 10.41 8.35 -25.58
N LEU A 340 10.63 7.99 -24.31
CA LEU A 340 10.16 8.78 -23.16
C LEU A 340 11.08 9.99 -22.89
N GLN A 341 10.47 11.17 -22.85
CA GLN A 341 11.14 12.45 -22.64
C GLN A 341 10.52 13.19 -21.44
N PRO A 342 11.31 13.54 -20.39
CA PRO A 342 10.81 14.31 -19.26
C PRO A 342 10.54 15.77 -19.67
N LEU A 343 9.42 16.33 -19.23
CA LEU A 343 9.08 17.73 -19.48
C LEU A 343 9.16 18.57 -18.20
N PRO A 344 9.73 19.79 -18.25
CA PRO A 344 9.59 20.74 -17.16
C PRO A 344 8.12 21.15 -16.95
N PRO A 345 7.75 21.66 -15.75
CA PRO A 345 6.35 21.93 -15.40
C PRO A 345 5.58 22.81 -16.39
N ALA A 346 6.18 23.92 -16.87
CA ALA A 346 5.51 24.83 -17.82
C ALA A 346 5.24 24.19 -19.21
N PRO A 347 6.23 23.59 -19.91
CA PRO A 347 5.99 22.76 -21.10
C PRO A 347 4.95 21.66 -20.90
N MET A 348 4.95 20.97 -19.76
CA MET A 348 3.97 19.91 -19.48
C MET A 348 2.55 20.47 -19.31
N ALA A 349 2.38 21.59 -18.60
CA ALA A 349 1.08 22.24 -18.44
C ALA A 349 0.50 22.69 -19.79
N VAL A 350 1.32 23.27 -20.66
CA VAL A 350 0.93 23.59 -22.04
C VAL A 350 0.52 22.33 -22.81
N LEU A 351 1.32 21.26 -22.75
CA LEU A 351 1.01 20.01 -23.46
C LEU A 351 -0.31 19.39 -22.98
N LYS A 352 -0.52 19.28 -21.65
CA LYS A 352 -1.77 18.78 -21.07
C LYS A 352 -2.96 19.63 -21.53
N ARG A 353 -2.87 20.96 -21.47
CA ARG A 353 -3.95 21.87 -21.90
C ARG A 353 -4.27 21.77 -23.40
N LEU A 354 -3.27 21.58 -24.26
CA LEU A 354 -3.52 21.33 -25.68
C LEU A 354 -4.13 19.93 -25.94
N ALA A 355 -3.83 18.94 -25.09
CA ALA A 355 -4.33 17.58 -25.20
C ALA A 355 -5.77 17.39 -24.66
N GLU A 356 -6.29 18.32 -23.85
CA GLU A 356 -7.71 18.31 -23.42
C GLU A 356 -8.69 18.35 -24.60
N ARG A 357 -8.32 19.07 -25.67
CA ARG A 357 -9.11 19.20 -26.91
C ARG A 357 -8.16 19.11 -28.12
N PRO A 358 -7.71 17.90 -28.51
CA PRO A 358 -6.73 17.73 -29.58
C PRO A 358 -7.19 18.38 -30.90
N GLY A 359 -6.31 19.13 -31.57
CA GLY A 359 -6.65 19.86 -32.80
C GLY A 359 -7.47 21.15 -32.60
N HIS A 360 -7.85 21.49 -31.36
CA HIS A 360 -8.40 22.79 -31.01
C HIS A 360 -7.29 23.84 -30.85
N VAL A 361 -7.58 25.10 -31.21
CA VAL A 361 -6.64 26.21 -31.02
C VAL A 361 -6.86 26.80 -29.64
N VAL A 362 -5.88 26.67 -28.75
CA VAL A 362 -5.88 27.28 -27.42
C VAL A 362 -5.16 28.63 -27.51
N SER A 363 -5.79 29.67 -26.97
CA SER A 363 -5.25 31.03 -27.01
C SER A 363 -4.06 31.21 -26.07
N ARG A 364 -3.24 32.26 -26.30
CA ARG A 364 -2.16 32.65 -25.36
C ARG A 364 -2.71 32.95 -23.96
N ALA A 365 -3.89 33.59 -23.89
CA ALA A 365 -4.53 33.93 -22.62
C ALA A 365 -4.90 32.67 -21.82
N GLU A 366 -5.52 31.67 -22.45
CA GLU A 366 -5.83 30.38 -21.80
C GLU A 366 -4.57 29.62 -21.38
N LEU A 367 -3.53 29.59 -22.22
CA LEU A 367 -2.28 28.91 -21.87
C LEU A 367 -1.57 29.59 -20.70
N ARG A 368 -1.67 30.93 -20.57
CA ARG A 368 -1.09 31.67 -19.43
C ARG A 368 -1.72 31.27 -18.09
N VAL A 369 -3.02 30.94 -18.07
CA VAL A 369 -3.74 30.53 -16.84
C VAL A 369 -3.24 29.19 -16.28
N VAL A 370 -2.70 28.30 -17.13
CA VAL A 370 -2.19 26.99 -16.69
C VAL A 370 -0.69 26.96 -16.39
N LEU A 371 0.04 28.07 -16.58
CA LEU A 371 1.48 28.08 -16.31
C LEU A 371 1.77 28.11 -14.80
N PRO A 372 2.79 27.38 -14.33
CA PRO A 372 3.22 27.41 -12.94
C PRO A 372 4.02 28.69 -12.64
N GLY A 373 3.71 29.31 -11.49
CA GLY A 373 4.15 30.66 -11.12
C GLY A 373 3.05 31.67 -11.42
N GLY A 374 2.64 32.44 -10.41
CA GLY A 374 1.47 33.33 -10.48
C GLY A 374 1.59 34.47 -11.51
N PRO A 375 0.51 35.24 -11.73
CA PRO A 375 0.44 36.27 -12.77
C PRO A 375 1.38 37.47 -12.55
N GLU A 376 2.02 37.58 -11.38
CA GLU A 376 2.93 38.67 -11.02
C GLU A 376 4.33 38.49 -11.65
N ARG A 377 4.49 39.01 -12.87
CA ARG A 377 5.76 39.51 -13.47
C ARG A 377 5.52 39.94 -14.93
N ASP A 378 6.23 40.96 -15.38
CA ASP A 378 6.33 41.32 -16.81
C ASP A 378 6.89 40.17 -17.68
N SER A 379 7.57 39.21 -17.04
CA SER A 379 7.96 37.93 -17.64
C SER A 379 6.79 37.09 -18.18
N ALA A 380 5.54 37.38 -17.81
CA ALA A 380 4.36 36.60 -18.17
C ALA A 380 3.97 36.70 -19.66
N GLU A 381 4.32 37.79 -20.35
CA GLU A 381 3.98 37.98 -21.77
C GLU A 381 4.67 36.93 -22.66
N HIS A 382 5.97 36.74 -22.45
CA HIS A 382 6.80 35.78 -23.18
C HIS A 382 6.79 34.37 -22.57
N ALA A 383 6.17 34.17 -21.39
CA ALA A 383 6.20 32.89 -20.67
C ALA A 383 5.58 31.73 -21.47
N VAL A 384 4.47 31.99 -22.18
CA VAL A 384 3.80 31.00 -23.03
C VAL A 384 4.69 30.62 -24.21
N GLU A 385 5.34 31.58 -24.84
CA GLU A 385 6.21 31.37 -26.01
C GLU A 385 7.49 30.61 -25.63
N MET A 386 8.07 30.92 -24.47
CA MET A 386 9.18 30.14 -23.90
C MET A 386 8.75 28.73 -23.47
N ALA A 387 7.52 28.54 -22.98
CA ALA A 387 6.99 27.21 -22.66
C ALA A 387 6.77 26.37 -23.93
N VAL A 388 6.16 26.93 -24.98
CA VAL A 388 5.95 26.26 -26.29
C VAL A 388 7.29 25.97 -26.98
N THR A 389 8.25 26.88 -26.93
CA THR A 389 9.59 26.67 -27.52
C THR A 389 10.33 25.54 -26.82
N ARG A 390 10.30 25.49 -25.48
CA ARG A 390 10.85 24.36 -24.71
C ARG A 390 10.10 23.05 -24.95
N LEU A 391 8.77 23.10 -25.10
CA LEU A 391 7.96 21.92 -25.45
C LEU A 391 8.36 21.34 -26.81
N ARG A 392 8.42 22.17 -27.87
CA ARG A 392 8.87 21.75 -29.21
C ARG A 392 10.28 21.18 -29.19
N ARG A 393 11.21 21.84 -28.50
CA ARG A 393 12.60 21.36 -28.36
C ARG A 393 12.66 20.01 -27.65
N ALA A 394 11.89 19.83 -26.57
CA ALA A 394 11.88 18.57 -25.83
C ALA A 394 11.31 17.43 -26.68
N LEU A 395 10.17 17.65 -27.35
CA LEU A 395 9.52 16.67 -28.24
C LEU A 395 10.41 16.17 -29.38
N GLY A 396 11.43 16.94 -29.79
CA GLY A 396 12.45 16.53 -30.77
C GLY A 396 11.97 16.33 -32.21
N ARG A 397 10.65 16.39 -32.47
CA ARG A 397 10.04 16.16 -33.78
C ARG A 397 9.25 17.40 -34.23
N ALA A 398 9.39 17.75 -35.52
CA ALA A 398 8.66 18.85 -36.14
C ALA A 398 7.16 18.51 -36.30
N GLY A 399 6.33 19.53 -36.51
CA GLY A 399 4.91 19.35 -36.85
C GLY A 399 3.99 18.90 -35.72
N ILE A 400 4.47 18.55 -34.52
CA ILE A 400 3.60 18.11 -33.41
C ILE A 400 2.76 19.27 -32.82
N VAL A 401 3.40 20.42 -32.56
CA VAL A 401 2.76 21.61 -31.98
C VAL A 401 2.81 22.75 -33.00
N GLU A 402 1.65 23.18 -33.49
CA GLU A 402 1.50 24.22 -34.50
C GLU A 402 1.21 25.59 -33.87
N THR A 403 1.72 26.65 -34.49
CA THR A 403 1.32 28.03 -34.20
C THR A 403 0.23 28.43 -35.18
N VAL A 404 -0.94 28.83 -34.69
CA VAL A 404 -1.97 29.44 -35.52
C VAL A 404 -1.84 30.96 -35.39
N VAL A 405 -1.39 31.60 -36.46
CA VAL A 405 -1.07 33.04 -36.52
C VAL A 405 -2.19 33.89 -35.93
N LYS A 406 -1.82 34.84 -35.04
CA LYS A 406 -2.72 35.71 -34.25
C LYS A 406 -3.74 35.02 -33.33
N ARG A 407 -3.85 33.68 -33.33
CA ARG A 407 -4.88 32.94 -32.55
C ARG A 407 -4.33 32.14 -31.37
N GLY A 408 -3.17 31.51 -31.50
CA GLY A 408 -2.59 30.70 -30.42
C GLY A 408 -1.90 29.44 -30.94
N TYR A 409 -2.07 28.32 -30.22
CA TYR A 409 -1.37 27.06 -30.49
C TYR A 409 -2.33 25.87 -30.52
N ARG A 410 -1.96 24.81 -31.24
CA ARG A 410 -2.69 23.53 -31.23
C ARG A 410 -1.71 22.35 -31.35
N LEU A 411 -2.14 21.17 -30.91
CA LEU A 411 -1.56 19.92 -31.42
C LEU A 411 -2.03 19.69 -32.86
N ALA A 412 -1.16 19.15 -33.72
CA ALA A 412 -1.47 18.81 -35.11
C ALA A 412 -2.31 17.53 -35.23
N CYS A 413 -3.39 17.45 -34.47
CA CYS A 413 -4.32 16.32 -34.47
C CYS A 413 -5.42 16.59 -35.50
N ASP A 414 -5.76 15.56 -36.26
CA ASP A 414 -6.83 15.64 -37.23
C ASP A 414 -8.18 15.79 -36.51
N ARG A 415 -8.96 16.81 -36.87
CA ARG A 415 -10.18 17.21 -36.12
C ARG A 415 -11.27 16.15 -36.16
N ARG A 416 -11.27 15.28 -37.17
CA ARG A 416 -12.20 14.15 -37.29
C ARG A 416 -11.82 12.98 -36.37
N THR A 417 -10.53 12.74 -36.16
CA THR A 417 -10.03 11.59 -35.38
C THR A 417 -10.07 11.85 -33.87
N ALA A 418 -9.94 13.13 -33.44
CA ALA A 418 -10.00 13.53 -32.04
C ALA A 418 -11.33 13.17 -31.34
N ALA A 419 -12.43 13.02 -32.09
CA ALA A 419 -13.72 12.59 -31.55
C ALA A 419 -13.75 11.10 -31.14
N ALA A 420 -13.01 10.24 -31.84
CA ALA A 420 -13.03 8.79 -31.65
C ALA A 420 -12.20 8.29 -30.46
N VAL A 421 -11.23 9.08 -29.97
CA VAL A 421 -10.42 8.71 -28.79
C VAL A 421 -11.24 8.80 -27.49
N ARG A 422 -12.29 9.62 -27.45
CA ARG A 422 -13.17 9.76 -26.27
C ARG A 422 -14.02 8.52 -25.96
N THR A 423 -14.30 7.67 -26.94
CA THR A 423 -15.15 6.47 -26.78
C THR A 423 -14.40 5.25 -26.24
N ALA A 424 -13.10 5.36 -25.98
CA ALA A 424 -12.27 4.30 -25.39
C ALA A 424 -12.07 4.44 -23.86
N ARG A 425 -12.85 5.29 -23.17
CA ARG A 425 -13.12 5.03 -21.75
C ARG A 425 -14.02 3.80 -21.67
N PRO A 426 -13.68 2.75 -20.91
CA PRO A 426 -14.65 1.70 -20.63
C PRO A 426 -15.87 2.34 -19.97
N LYS A 427 -17.07 1.95 -20.40
CA LYS A 427 -18.28 2.27 -19.63
C LYS A 427 -18.17 1.52 -18.31
N GLU A 428 -18.17 2.26 -17.21
CA GLU A 428 -18.35 1.67 -15.88
C GLU A 428 -19.70 0.95 -15.84
N ASN A 429 -19.69 -0.24 -15.23
CA ASN A 429 -20.82 -1.13 -15.09
C ASN A 429 -20.74 -1.83 -13.72
#